data_AF-A0A2R3WJ73-F1
#
_entry.id   AF-A0A2R3WJ73-F1
#
_cell.length_a   1.000
_cell.length_b   1.000
_cell.length_c   1.000
_cell.angle_alpha   90.00
_cell.angle_beta   90.00
_cell.angle_gamma   90.00
#
_symmetry.space_group_name_H-M   'P 1'
#
loop_
_entity.id
_entity.type
_entity.pdbx_description
1 polymer ?
#
loop_
_entity_poly.entity_id
_entity_poly.type
_entity_poly.pdbx_seq_one_letter_code
_entity_poly.pdbx_strand_id
1 'polypeptide(L)'
;ESTTRFGELNSLKCVLAGRKAYLRFRATTGDAMGMNMITKGVDKALSRLQTEFPSMKVLALSGNYCTDKKPSAVNWIDGRGKSVIAEVTVLADIVEETLKCSVDSLVSLNVDKNLVGSAMAGSVGGFNAQAANAVAAIFLATGQDPAQVVESSACLTSMSKVGNDLLISVTMPSIEVGTVG
;
A
#
# COMPACT_ATOMS: atom_id res chain seq x y z
N GLU A 1 -16.37 -12.80 -9.23
CA GLU A 1 -17.08 -12.17 -10.37
C GLU A 1 -18.59 -12.34 -10.27
N SER A 2 -19.16 -13.56 -10.18
CA SER A 2 -20.63 -13.74 -10.11
C SER A 2 -21.36 -13.04 -8.94
N THR A 3 -20.64 -12.42 -8.00
CA THR A 3 -21.18 -11.75 -6.81
C THR A 3 -21.29 -10.24 -6.95
N THR A 4 -20.75 -9.64 -8.03
CA THR A 4 -20.66 -8.20 -8.26
C THR A 4 -20.56 -7.89 -9.76
N ARG A 5 -21.03 -6.72 -10.19
CA ARG A 5 -20.84 -6.23 -11.58
C ARG A 5 -19.53 -5.45 -11.79
N PHE A 6 -18.84 -5.09 -10.71
CA PHE A 6 -17.68 -4.20 -10.74
C PHE A 6 -16.35 -4.90 -10.45
N GLY A 7 -16.40 -6.08 -9.84
CA GLY A 7 -15.21 -6.76 -9.35
C GLY A 7 -14.78 -7.92 -10.24
N GLU A 8 -13.53 -7.86 -10.68
CA GLU A 8 -12.89 -8.86 -11.54
C GLU A 8 -11.68 -9.45 -10.80
N LEU A 9 -11.58 -10.78 -10.75
CA LEU A 9 -10.48 -11.45 -10.06
C LEU A 9 -9.23 -11.39 -10.93
N ASN A 10 -8.22 -10.63 -10.51
CA ASN A 10 -6.99 -10.47 -11.28
C ASN A 10 -5.96 -11.57 -10.98
N SER A 11 -5.82 -11.97 -9.71
CA SER A 11 -4.86 -12.99 -9.32
C SER A 11 -5.20 -13.64 -7.98
N LEU A 12 -4.63 -14.83 -7.78
CA LEU A 12 -4.70 -15.59 -6.54
C LEU A 12 -3.28 -16.03 -6.17
N LYS A 13 -2.83 -15.66 -4.97
CA LYS A 13 -1.57 -16.16 -4.39
C LYS A 13 -1.89 -17.12 -3.25
N CYS A 14 -1.31 -18.31 -3.29
CA CYS A 14 -1.47 -19.32 -2.25
C CYS A 14 -0.13 -19.52 -1.54
N VAL A 15 -0.12 -19.43 -0.22
CA VAL A 15 1.03 -19.79 0.63
C VAL A 15 0.61 -20.84 1.64
N LEU A 16 1.47 -21.84 1.83
CA LEU A 16 1.19 -22.97 2.71
C LEU A 16 1.96 -22.84 4.02
N ALA A 17 1.33 -23.26 5.12
CA ALA A 17 1.97 -23.47 6.41
C ALA A 17 1.51 -24.81 6.99
N GLY A 18 2.30 -25.85 6.76
CA GLY A 18 1.91 -27.23 7.04
C GLY A 18 0.63 -27.58 6.28
N ARG A 19 -0.43 -27.97 7.01
CA ARG A 19 -1.75 -28.31 6.43
C ARG A 19 -2.69 -27.11 6.19
N LYS A 20 -2.21 -25.88 6.38
CA LYS A 20 -2.99 -24.64 6.18
C LYS A 20 -2.61 -23.99 4.86
N ALA A 21 -3.61 -23.47 4.15
CA ALA A 21 -3.42 -22.64 2.97
C ALA A 21 -3.93 -21.22 3.25
N TYR A 22 -3.12 -20.21 2.90
CA TYR A 22 -3.46 -18.80 2.97
C TYR A 22 -3.63 -18.30 1.55
N LEU A 23 -4.86 -17.94 1.20
CA LEU A 23 -5.25 -17.53 -0.15
C LEU A 23 -5.42 -16.02 -0.18
N ARG A 24 -4.57 -15.32 -0.92
CA ARG A 24 -4.67 -13.88 -1.18
C ARG A 24 -5.31 -13.66 -2.53
N PHE A 25 -6.60 -13.33 -2.51
CA PHE A 25 -7.36 -12.94 -3.68
C PHE A 25 -7.11 -11.45 -3.97
N ARG A 26 -6.77 -11.12 -5.22
CA ARG A 26 -6.65 -9.73 -5.69
C ARG A 26 -7.65 -9.50 -6.80
N ALA A 27 -8.50 -8.49 -6.63
CA ALA A 27 -9.53 -8.15 -7.58
C ALA A 27 -9.63 -6.62 -7.74
N THR A 28 -10.10 -6.17 -8.90
CA THR A 28 -10.56 -4.80 -9.10
C THR A 28 -11.89 -4.59 -8.40
N THR A 29 -12.22 -3.34 -8.07
CA THR A 29 -13.40 -3.00 -7.25
C THR A 29 -14.16 -1.77 -7.77
N GLY A 30 -13.85 -1.34 -9.00
CA GLY A 30 -14.27 -0.03 -9.51
C GLY A 30 -13.75 1.10 -8.62
N ASP A 31 -14.62 2.06 -8.36
CA ASP A 31 -14.31 3.25 -7.53
C ASP A 31 -14.50 3.03 -6.03
N ALA A 32 -15.00 1.86 -5.61
CA ALA A 32 -15.05 1.51 -4.21
C ALA A 32 -13.67 1.05 -3.71
N MET A 33 -13.37 1.31 -2.43
CA MET A 33 -12.21 0.67 -1.78
C MET A 33 -12.35 -0.86 -1.80
N GLY A 34 -13.59 -1.35 -1.60
CA GLY A 34 -14.03 -2.67 -2.06
C GLY A 34 -13.89 -3.82 -1.08
N MET A 35 -13.52 -3.59 0.19
CA MET A 35 -13.37 -4.65 1.20
C MET A 35 -14.60 -5.57 1.32
N ASN A 36 -15.81 -5.01 1.37
CA ASN A 36 -17.05 -5.79 1.44
C ASN A 36 -17.31 -6.58 0.15
N MET A 37 -17.04 -5.96 -1.00
CA MET A 37 -17.19 -6.59 -2.32
C MET A 37 -16.26 -7.80 -2.45
N ILE A 38 -14.99 -7.63 -2.06
CA ILE A 38 -13.98 -8.68 -2.07
C ILE A 38 -14.36 -9.79 -1.11
N THR A 39 -14.76 -9.47 0.13
CA THR A 39 -15.16 -10.47 1.13
C THR A 39 -16.29 -11.37 0.61
N LYS A 40 -17.32 -10.79 -0.01
CA LYS A 40 -18.43 -11.53 -0.63
C LYS A 40 -17.95 -12.42 -1.79
N GLY A 41 -17.03 -11.91 -2.61
CA GLY A 41 -16.42 -12.68 -3.70
C GLY A 41 -15.61 -13.86 -3.20
N VAL A 42 -14.80 -13.66 -2.16
CA VAL A 42 -13.95 -14.69 -1.52
C VAL A 42 -14.82 -15.78 -0.90
N ASP A 43 -15.88 -15.43 -0.17
CA ASP A 43 -16.79 -16.40 0.43
C ASP A 43 -17.40 -17.34 -0.63
N LYS A 44 -17.86 -16.77 -1.75
CA LYS A 44 -18.38 -17.56 -2.88
C LYS A 44 -17.30 -18.41 -3.54
N ALA A 45 -16.09 -17.90 -3.71
CA ALA A 45 -14.97 -18.62 -4.30
C ALA A 45 -14.54 -19.80 -3.41
N LEU A 46 -14.46 -19.59 -2.09
CA LEU A 46 -14.15 -20.64 -1.12
C LEU A 46 -15.24 -21.72 -1.10
N SER A 47 -16.51 -21.33 -1.14
CA SER A 47 -17.63 -22.27 -1.26
C SER A 47 -17.52 -23.14 -2.51
N ARG A 48 -17.12 -22.56 -3.65
CA ARG A 48 -16.86 -23.31 -4.89
C ARG A 48 -15.65 -24.23 -4.77
N LEU A 49 -14.59 -23.81 -4.08
CA LEU A 49 -13.43 -24.67 -3.82
C LEU A 49 -13.77 -25.86 -2.92
N GLN A 50 -14.68 -25.69 -1.95
CA GLN A 50 -15.11 -26.79 -1.08
C GLN A 50 -15.85 -27.91 -1.84
N THR A 51 -16.45 -27.63 -3.00
CA THR A 51 -17.06 -28.69 -3.81
C THR A 51 -16.02 -29.53 -4.55
N GLU A 52 -14.85 -28.97 -4.88
CA GLU A 52 -13.71 -29.72 -5.46
C GLU A 52 -12.88 -30.40 -4.38
N PHE A 53 -12.78 -29.79 -3.20
CA PHE A 53 -12.04 -30.30 -2.06
C PHE A 53 -12.96 -30.44 -0.84
N PRO A 54 -13.78 -31.50 -0.77
CA PRO A 54 -14.78 -31.67 0.31
C PRO A 54 -14.18 -31.74 1.72
N SER A 55 -12.90 -32.12 1.84
CA SER A 55 -12.18 -32.14 3.12
C SER A 55 -11.65 -30.77 3.55
N MET A 56 -11.71 -29.75 2.67
CA MET A 56 -11.25 -28.39 2.96
C MET A 56 -12.19 -27.71 3.97
N LYS A 57 -11.59 -27.13 5.01
CA LYS A 57 -12.30 -26.34 6.02
C LYS A 57 -11.89 -24.87 5.92
N VAL A 58 -12.86 -24.00 5.70
CA VAL A 58 -12.64 -22.55 5.79
C VAL A 58 -12.59 -22.17 7.26
N LEU A 59 -11.42 -21.79 7.75
CA LEU A 59 -11.24 -21.36 9.14
C LEU A 59 -11.67 -19.91 9.36
N ALA A 60 -11.34 -19.04 8.42
CA ALA A 60 -11.71 -17.63 8.41
C ALA A 60 -11.63 -17.09 6.99
N LEU A 61 -12.47 -16.11 6.65
CA LEU A 61 -12.37 -15.36 5.38
C LEU A 61 -11.15 -14.43 5.39
N SER A 62 -10.76 -13.94 6.56
CA SER A 62 -9.54 -13.15 6.77
C SER A 62 -8.56 -13.92 7.65
N GLY A 63 -7.52 -14.47 7.04
CA GLY A 63 -6.43 -15.16 7.73
C GLY A 63 -5.22 -14.27 8.03
N ASN A 64 -5.39 -12.94 8.06
CA ASN A 64 -4.32 -11.94 8.13
C ASN A 64 -3.29 -12.01 6.99
N TYR A 65 -3.64 -12.63 5.85
CA TYR A 65 -2.82 -12.64 4.63
C TYR A 65 -3.37 -11.69 3.54
N CYS A 66 -4.29 -10.79 3.93
CA CYS A 66 -4.73 -9.67 3.10
C CYS A 66 -3.58 -8.68 2.86
N THR A 67 -2.83 -8.18 3.84
CA THR A 67 -3.14 -7.92 5.28
C THR A 67 -3.99 -6.65 5.38
N ASP A 68 -4.86 -6.50 6.39
CA ASP A 68 -5.71 -5.30 6.54
C ASP A 68 -5.52 -4.62 7.89
N LYS A 69 -5.22 -3.32 7.90
CA LYS A 69 -5.01 -2.48 9.08
C LYS A 69 -3.87 -2.98 9.98
N LYS A 70 -2.90 -3.72 9.43
CA LYS A 70 -1.69 -4.15 10.15
C LYS A 70 -0.47 -4.00 9.25
N PRO A 71 0.69 -3.59 9.79
CA PRO A 71 1.91 -3.51 8.99
C PRO A 71 2.26 -4.89 8.43
N SER A 72 2.56 -4.97 7.13
CA SER A 72 2.97 -6.23 6.51
C SER A 72 3.89 -6.02 5.31
N ALA A 73 4.93 -6.86 5.24
CA ALA A 73 5.82 -6.90 4.08
C ALA A 73 5.08 -7.33 2.81
N VAL A 74 4.01 -8.13 2.95
CA VAL A 74 3.25 -8.62 1.80
C VAL A 74 2.50 -7.48 1.09
N ASN A 75 2.05 -6.45 1.79
CA ASN A 75 1.43 -5.27 1.17
C ASN A 75 2.48 -4.33 0.57
N TRP A 76 3.66 -4.25 1.18
CA TRP A 76 4.78 -3.50 0.62
C TRP A 76 5.27 -4.09 -0.71
N ILE A 77 5.42 -5.42 -0.79
CA ILE A 77 6.00 -6.12 -1.94
C ILE A 77 4.97 -6.37 -3.04
N ASP A 78 3.80 -6.93 -2.70
CA ASP A 78 2.81 -7.34 -3.71
C ASP A 78 1.79 -6.21 -4.03
N GLY A 79 1.79 -5.14 -3.22
CA GLY A 79 0.80 -4.06 -3.30
C GLY A 79 -0.57 -4.43 -2.70
N ARG A 80 -1.38 -3.41 -2.39
CA ARG A 80 -2.78 -3.56 -1.95
C ARG A 80 -3.58 -2.29 -2.25
N GLY A 81 -4.77 -2.43 -2.83
CA GLY A 81 -5.49 -1.25 -3.33
C GLY A 81 -4.77 -0.64 -4.54
N LYS A 82 -4.32 0.61 -4.43
CA LYS A 82 -3.67 1.37 -5.50
C LYS A 82 -2.16 1.49 -5.22
N SER A 83 -1.35 1.20 -6.23
CA SER A 83 0.10 1.42 -6.21
C SER A 83 0.42 2.65 -7.05
N VAL A 84 1.00 3.68 -6.44
CA VAL A 84 1.17 5.01 -7.05
C VAL A 84 2.61 5.48 -6.91
N ILE A 85 3.11 6.14 -7.96
CA ILE A 85 4.39 6.84 -7.97
C ILE A 85 4.13 8.29 -8.41
N ALA A 86 4.75 9.25 -7.73
CA ALA A 86 4.76 10.65 -8.13
C ALA A 86 6.19 11.18 -8.06
N GLU A 87 6.58 12.01 -9.04
CA GLU A 87 7.90 12.63 -9.11
C GLU A 87 7.81 14.09 -9.56
N VAL A 88 8.79 14.88 -9.16
CA VAL A 88 8.94 16.28 -9.59
C VAL A 88 10.41 16.70 -9.49
N THR A 89 10.83 17.55 -10.43
CA THR A 89 12.10 18.27 -10.35
C THR A 89 11.84 19.67 -9.80
N VAL A 90 12.49 20.02 -8.69
CA VAL A 90 12.43 21.32 -8.04
C VAL A 90 13.73 22.07 -8.31
N LEU A 91 13.62 23.27 -8.87
CA LEU A 91 14.78 24.09 -9.21
C LEU A 91 15.58 24.48 -7.97
N ALA A 92 16.90 24.57 -8.11
CA ALA A 92 17.82 24.85 -7.00
C ALA A 92 17.50 26.18 -6.28
N ASP A 93 17.17 27.23 -7.04
CA ASP A 93 16.77 28.53 -6.52
C ASP A 93 15.49 28.43 -5.67
N ILE A 94 14.48 27.66 -6.10
CA ILE A 94 13.27 27.40 -5.32
C ILE A 94 13.61 26.64 -4.03
N VAL A 95 14.53 25.67 -4.07
CA VAL A 95 14.97 24.94 -2.87
C VAL A 95 15.64 25.89 -1.87
N GLU A 96 16.56 26.75 -2.33
CA GLU A 96 17.25 27.71 -1.47
C GLU A 96 16.31 28.81 -0.95
N GLU A 97 15.53 29.41 -1.84
CA GLU A 97 14.67 30.55 -1.51
C GLU A 97 13.41 30.14 -0.74
N THR A 98 12.83 28.97 -0.99
CA THR A 98 11.58 28.54 -0.34
C THR A 98 11.84 27.55 0.79
N LEU A 99 12.62 26.49 0.54
CA LEU A 99 12.88 25.43 1.52
C LEU A 99 14.03 25.78 2.48
N LYS A 100 14.76 26.88 2.22
CA LYS A 100 15.82 27.42 3.09
C LYS A 100 16.93 26.42 3.38
N CYS A 101 17.26 25.58 2.40
CA CYS A 101 18.32 24.58 2.44
C CYS A 101 18.93 24.40 1.05
N SER A 102 19.95 23.55 0.92
CA SER A 102 20.56 23.24 -0.38
C SER A 102 20.10 21.87 -0.89
N VAL A 103 20.10 21.67 -2.20
CA VAL A 103 19.80 20.37 -2.83
C VAL A 103 20.70 19.26 -2.26
N ASP A 104 22.00 19.52 -2.11
CA ASP A 104 22.94 18.54 -1.58
C ASP A 104 22.61 18.14 -0.13
N SER A 105 22.20 19.11 0.69
CA SER A 105 21.78 18.84 2.07
C SER A 105 20.52 17.98 2.16
N LEU A 106 19.54 18.19 1.27
CA LEU A 106 18.31 17.40 1.21
C LEU A 106 18.56 15.98 0.73
N VAL A 107 19.39 15.81 -0.30
CA VAL A 107 19.79 14.48 -0.80
C VAL A 107 20.50 13.69 0.30
N SER A 108 21.49 14.30 0.97
CA SER A 108 22.21 13.66 2.09
C SER A 108 21.25 13.29 3.22
N LEU A 109 20.38 14.22 3.63
CA LEU A 109 19.39 13.97 4.68
C LEU A 109 18.43 12.84 4.31
N ASN A 110 17.98 12.77 3.06
CA ASN A 110 17.10 11.69 2.61
C ASN A 110 17.77 10.33 2.74
N VAL A 111 19.04 10.22 2.33
CA VAL A 111 19.81 8.99 2.45
C VAL A 111 19.97 8.60 3.92
N ASP A 112 20.46 9.51 4.76
CA ASP A 112 20.78 9.19 6.15
C ASP A 112 19.52 8.93 6.99
N LYS A 113 18.43 9.67 6.73
CA LYS A 113 17.20 9.59 7.51
C LYS A 113 16.21 8.55 6.98
N ASN A 114 15.79 8.71 5.72
CA ASN A 114 14.69 7.91 5.16
C ASN A 114 15.17 6.52 4.72
N LEU A 115 16.45 6.36 4.36
CA LEU A 115 16.99 5.07 3.94
C LEU A 115 17.76 4.41 5.08
N VAL A 116 18.92 4.95 5.45
CA VAL A 116 19.80 4.35 6.47
C VAL A 116 19.12 4.32 7.83
N GLY A 117 18.55 5.43 8.29
CA GLY A 117 17.82 5.50 9.56
C GLY A 117 16.67 4.50 9.65
N SER A 118 15.80 4.45 8.63
CA SER A 118 14.71 3.48 8.57
C SER A 118 15.20 2.02 8.50
N ALA A 119 16.30 1.75 7.80
CA ALA A 119 16.91 0.42 7.77
C ALA A 119 17.45 0.01 9.14
N MET A 120 18.14 0.92 9.85
CA MET A 120 18.62 0.69 11.21
C MET A 120 17.48 0.45 12.21
N ALA A 121 16.31 1.07 11.97
CA ALA A 121 15.11 0.87 12.78
C ALA A 121 14.35 -0.44 12.45
N GLY A 122 14.75 -1.21 11.43
CA GLY A 122 14.02 -2.39 11.00
C GLY A 122 12.65 -2.08 10.38
N SER A 123 12.49 -0.88 9.81
CA SER A 123 11.24 -0.45 9.20
C SER A 123 10.94 -1.22 7.91
N VAL A 124 9.68 -1.62 7.73
CA VAL A 124 9.18 -2.22 6.48
C VAL A 124 8.14 -1.29 5.88
N GLY A 125 8.49 -0.63 4.77
CA GLY A 125 7.64 0.31 4.06
C GLY A 125 7.62 1.74 4.64
N GLY A 126 8.32 2.01 5.74
CA GLY A 126 8.44 3.34 6.34
C GLY A 126 9.73 4.07 5.95
N PHE A 127 10.03 4.17 4.65
CA PHE A 127 11.24 4.83 4.12
C PHE A 127 10.92 6.28 3.68
N ASN A 128 10.29 7.03 4.58
CA ASN A 128 9.77 8.37 4.33
C ASN A 128 9.81 9.20 5.62
N ALA A 129 9.52 10.50 5.51
CA ALA A 129 9.50 11.38 6.69
C ALA A 129 8.19 11.34 7.47
N GLN A 130 7.06 11.54 6.79
CA GLN A 130 5.75 11.69 7.43
C GLN A 130 4.58 11.43 6.47
N ALA A 131 4.69 10.44 5.58
CA ALA A 131 3.61 10.10 4.65
C ALA A 131 2.28 9.86 5.37
N ALA A 132 2.33 9.26 6.57
CA ALA A 132 1.16 9.02 7.41
C ALA A 132 0.38 10.31 7.76
N ASN A 133 1.05 11.44 7.97
CA ASN A 133 0.38 12.70 8.30
C ASN A 133 -0.48 13.19 7.12
N ALA A 134 0.09 13.18 5.91
CA ALA A 134 -0.63 13.60 4.70
C ALA A 134 -1.79 12.64 4.38
N VAL A 135 -1.54 11.32 4.46
CA VAL A 135 -2.56 10.30 4.20
C VAL A 135 -3.69 10.42 5.21
N ALA A 136 -3.41 10.53 6.52
CA ALA A 136 -4.42 10.65 7.55
C ALA A 136 -5.29 11.91 7.36
N ALA A 137 -4.67 13.05 7.09
CA ALA A 137 -5.40 14.30 6.85
C ALA A 137 -6.37 14.18 5.66
N ILE A 138 -5.89 13.65 4.53
CA ILE A 138 -6.72 13.44 3.34
C ILE A 138 -7.81 12.42 3.62
N PHE A 139 -7.49 11.29 4.27
CA PHE A 139 -8.45 10.23 4.57
C PHE A 139 -9.59 10.73 5.42
N LEU A 140 -9.28 11.49 6.48
CA LEU A 140 -10.28 12.10 7.35
C LEU A 140 -11.12 13.15 6.59
N ALA A 141 -10.49 13.99 5.76
CA ALA A 141 -11.19 15.02 4.98
C ALA A 141 -12.09 14.44 3.88
N THR A 142 -11.78 13.25 3.37
CA THR A 142 -12.47 12.63 2.22
C THR A 142 -13.27 11.38 2.61
N GLY A 143 -13.52 11.16 3.90
CA GLY A 143 -14.40 10.09 4.38
C GLY A 143 -13.87 8.67 4.18
N GLN A 144 -12.55 8.49 4.13
CA GLN A 144 -11.91 7.17 4.03
C GLN A 144 -11.84 6.48 5.40
N ASP A 145 -11.42 5.22 5.43
CA ASP A 145 -11.21 4.48 6.68
C ASP A 145 -9.87 4.88 7.33
N PRO A 146 -9.86 5.62 8.45
CA PRO A 146 -8.63 6.11 9.06
C PRO A 146 -7.74 4.99 9.61
N ALA A 147 -8.28 3.79 9.88
CA ALA A 147 -7.46 2.67 10.32
C ALA A 147 -6.57 2.12 9.19
N GLN A 148 -6.90 2.39 7.93
CA GLN A 148 -6.11 1.99 6.76
C GLN A 148 -4.88 2.89 6.52
N VAL A 149 -4.72 3.98 7.29
CA VAL A 149 -3.48 4.77 7.31
C VAL A 149 -2.28 3.88 7.63
N VAL A 150 -2.44 2.83 8.43
CA VAL A 150 -1.39 1.86 8.78
C VAL A 150 -0.68 1.31 7.55
N GLU A 151 -1.40 1.08 6.47
CA GLU A 151 -0.85 0.47 5.25
C GLU A 151 -0.78 1.47 4.10
N SER A 152 -1.74 2.39 4.02
CA SER A 152 -1.79 3.43 2.99
C SER A 152 -0.66 4.46 3.13
N SER A 153 -0.02 4.53 4.30
CA SER A 153 1.15 5.38 4.53
C SER A 153 2.50 4.73 4.20
N ALA A 154 2.51 3.46 3.77
CA ALA A 154 3.74 2.83 3.30
C ALA A 154 4.27 3.60 2.08
N CYS A 155 5.49 4.13 2.21
CA CYS A 155 6.06 5.06 1.26
C CYS A 155 7.59 5.00 1.28
N LEU A 156 8.17 4.99 0.08
CA LEU A 156 9.59 5.24 -0.18
C LEU A 156 9.74 6.63 -0.78
N THR A 157 10.49 7.50 -0.10
CA THR A 157 10.93 8.80 -0.62
C THR A 157 12.34 8.70 -1.16
N SER A 158 12.53 9.05 -2.43
CA SER A 158 13.84 9.15 -3.06
C SER A 158 14.14 10.60 -3.41
N MET A 159 15.39 11.00 -3.23
CA MET A 159 15.89 12.31 -3.63
C MET A 159 17.22 12.13 -4.33
N SER A 160 17.40 12.79 -5.46
CA SER A 160 18.66 12.80 -6.21
C SER A 160 18.86 14.15 -6.87
N LYS A 161 20.12 14.46 -7.20
CA LYS A 161 20.47 15.70 -7.89
C LYS A 161 20.45 15.48 -9.39
N VAL A 162 19.76 16.36 -10.12
CA VAL A 162 19.75 16.40 -11.59
C VAL A 162 20.33 17.74 -12.03
N GLY A 163 21.60 17.75 -12.43
CA GLY A 163 22.34 19.01 -12.60
C GLY A 163 22.53 19.71 -11.25
N ASN A 164 21.87 20.85 -11.06
CA ASN A 164 21.82 21.54 -9.77
C ASN A 164 20.48 21.35 -9.04
N ASP A 165 19.47 20.82 -9.72
CA ASP A 165 18.10 20.75 -9.23
C ASP A 165 17.84 19.47 -8.44
N LEU A 166 16.77 19.48 -7.65
CA LEU A 166 16.34 18.36 -6.84
C LEU A 166 15.29 17.55 -7.59
N LEU A 167 15.60 16.30 -7.96
CA LEU A 167 14.58 15.31 -8.31
C LEU A 167 14.12 14.61 -7.04
N ILE A 168 12.83 14.70 -6.72
CA ILE A 168 12.19 14.00 -5.61
C ILE A 168 11.08 13.10 -6.15
N SER A 169 11.00 11.89 -5.61
CA SER A 169 9.90 10.97 -5.89
C SER A 169 9.38 10.28 -4.64
N VAL A 170 8.10 9.90 -4.68
CA VAL A 170 7.44 9.07 -3.67
C VAL A 170 6.81 7.86 -4.34
N THR A 171 7.01 6.67 -3.75
CA THR A 171 6.39 5.42 -4.19
C THR A 171 5.56 4.84 -3.07
N MET A 172 4.27 4.67 -3.30
CA MET A 172 3.28 4.21 -2.32
C MET A 172 2.52 2.99 -2.87
N PRO A 173 2.93 1.76 -2.52
CA PRO A 173 2.43 0.56 -3.19
C PRO A 173 1.07 0.09 -2.69
N SER A 174 0.58 0.61 -1.55
CA SER A 174 -0.55 0.05 -0.82
C SER A 174 -1.64 1.06 -0.39
N ILE A 175 -1.98 2.04 -1.23
CA ILE A 175 -3.01 3.04 -0.91
C ILE A 175 -4.41 2.42 -1.03
N GLU A 176 -5.13 2.35 0.08
CA GLU A 176 -6.49 1.84 0.15
C GLU A 176 -7.49 2.99 0.16
N VAL A 177 -8.08 3.27 -1.00
CA VAL A 177 -8.95 4.43 -1.20
C VAL A 177 -10.12 4.08 -2.08
N GLY A 178 -11.25 4.74 -1.86
CA GLY A 178 -12.42 4.71 -2.73
C GLY A 178 -13.21 6.02 -2.69
N THR A 179 -13.95 6.31 -3.75
CA THR A 179 -14.83 7.50 -3.84
C THR A 179 -16.30 7.14 -3.77
N VAL A 180 -16.61 5.84 -3.70
CA VAL A 180 -17.95 5.29 -3.44
C VAL A 180 -17.84 4.29 -2.29
N GLY A 181 -18.79 4.33 -1.36
CA GLY A 181 -18.81 3.50 -0.15
C GLY A 181 -20.22 3.12 0.24
#